data_AF-A0A4Q6BWZ9-F1
#
_entry.id   AF-A0A4Q6BWZ9-F1
#
_cell.length_a   1.000
_cell.length_b   1.000
_cell.length_c   1.000
_cell.angle_alpha   90.00
_cell.angle_beta   90.00
_cell.angle_gamma   90.00
#
_symmetry.space_group_name_H-M   'P 1'
#
loop_
_entity.id
_entity.type
_entity.pdbx_description
1 polymer ?
#
loop_
_entity_poly.entity_id
_entity_poly.type
_entity_poly.pdbx_seq_one_letter_code
_entity_poly.pdbx_strand_id
1 'polypeptide(L)'
;MKKLFLVFALFSGLAGCAQTLVGSESWFATPQGKAGLLRRASFDLECEEAKLTLSPLGPPRTSYQSTGVRGCEKNAVYIYSFHANAWVLDGAHPKK
;
A
#
# COMPACT_ATOMS: atom_id res chain seq x y z
N MET A 1 33.98 -34.83 -36.95
CA MET A 1 34.11 -35.08 -35.50
C MET A 1 34.41 -33.76 -34.78
N LYS A 2 33.60 -33.41 -33.77
CA LYS A 2 33.86 -32.44 -32.67
C LYS A 2 33.99 -30.95 -33.08
N LYS A 3 33.40 -29.93 -32.46
CA LYS A 3 32.48 -29.63 -31.33
C LYS A 3 32.09 -28.15 -31.59
N LEU A 4 30.85 -27.74 -31.81
CA LEU A 4 29.74 -27.55 -30.87
C LEU A 4 30.02 -26.54 -29.74
N PHE A 5 29.18 -25.48 -29.74
CA PHE A 5 28.87 -24.49 -28.70
C PHE A 5 29.93 -23.46 -28.29
N LEU A 6 29.85 -22.27 -28.92
CA LEU A 6 30.28 -21.03 -28.30
C LEU A 6 29.12 -20.50 -27.45
N VAL A 7 29.44 -20.40 -26.16
CA VAL A 7 28.55 -20.26 -25.03
C VAL A 7 27.89 -18.88 -25.00
N PHE A 8 26.55 -18.89 -25.05
CA PHE A 8 25.66 -17.78 -24.75
C PHE A 8 25.71 -17.51 -23.24
N ALA A 9 26.74 -16.82 -22.74
CA ALA A 9 26.84 -16.47 -21.33
C ALA A 9 27.16 -14.99 -21.17
N LEU A 10 26.13 -14.14 -21.11
CA LEU A 10 26.23 -12.77 -20.60
C LEU A 10 24.89 -12.15 -20.17
N PHE A 11 23.86 -12.96 -19.88
CA PHE A 11 22.57 -12.49 -19.37
C PHE A 11 22.19 -13.19 -18.05
N SER A 12 23.11 -13.21 -17.08
CA SER A 12 22.80 -13.64 -15.72
C SER A 12 22.98 -12.48 -14.76
N GLY A 13 21.86 -12.06 -14.14
CA GLY A 13 21.92 -11.67 -12.72
C GLY A 13 21.83 -10.18 -12.37
N LEU A 14 20.92 -9.42 -12.97
CA LEU A 14 20.34 -8.25 -12.29
C LEU A 14 18.86 -8.53 -11.99
N ALA A 15 18.57 -9.70 -11.41
CA ALA A 15 17.33 -9.91 -10.68
C ALA A 15 17.51 -9.31 -9.28
N GLY A 16 17.65 -7.99 -9.21
CA GLY A 16 17.53 -7.27 -7.95
C GLY A 16 16.09 -7.45 -7.47
N CYS A 17 15.89 -8.18 -6.38
CA CYS A 17 14.60 -8.20 -5.71
C CYS A 17 14.31 -6.75 -5.28
N ALA A 18 13.45 -6.06 -6.02
CA ALA A 18 12.88 -4.79 -5.60
C ALA A 18 12.00 -5.07 -4.38
N GLN A 19 12.61 -5.09 -3.20
CA GLN A 19 11.90 -5.27 -1.94
C GLN A 19 11.10 -3.99 -1.69
N THR A 20 9.80 -4.03 -1.98
CA THR A 20 8.87 -2.97 -1.59
C THR A 20 8.71 -3.00 -0.07
N LEU A 21 9.42 -2.10 0.61
CA LEU A 21 9.30 -1.95 2.06
C LEU A 21 7.88 -1.49 2.41
N VAL A 22 7.21 -2.23 3.29
CA VAL A 22 5.88 -1.85 3.77
C VAL A 22 5.92 -0.48 4.44
N GLY A 23 4.97 0.37 4.10
CA GLY A 23 4.94 1.77 4.53
C GLY A 23 5.69 2.74 3.62
N SER A 24 6.42 2.25 2.61
CA SER A 24 6.94 3.10 1.54
C SER A 24 5.84 3.54 0.57
N GLU A 25 6.10 4.60 -0.19
CA GLU A 25 5.20 5.05 -1.26
C GLU A 25 4.96 3.96 -2.31
N SER A 26 6.00 3.22 -2.70
CA SER A 26 5.90 2.15 -3.69
C SER A 26 5.09 0.97 -3.18
N TRP A 27 5.21 0.62 -1.89
CA TRP A 27 4.32 -0.36 -1.28
C TRP A 27 2.88 0.16 -1.20
N PHE A 28 2.66 1.42 -0.87
CA PHE A 28 1.31 1.98 -0.79
C PHE A 28 0.60 1.98 -2.15
N ALA A 29 1.34 2.08 -3.25
CA ALA A 29 0.81 1.96 -4.61
C ALA A 29 0.35 0.52 -4.98
N THR A 30 0.66 -0.50 -4.16
CA THR A 30 0.21 -1.89 -4.39
C THR A 30 -1.28 -2.08 -4.06
N PRO A 31 -1.91 -3.17 -4.54
CA PRO A 31 -3.27 -3.51 -4.16
C PRO A 31 -3.49 -3.65 -2.65
N GLN A 32 -2.49 -4.11 -1.89
CA GLN A 32 -2.57 -4.26 -0.43
C GLN A 32 -2.54 -2.92 0.30
N GLY A 33 -1.79 -1.95 -0.24
CA GLY A 33 -1.69 -0.60 0.29
C GLY A 33 -2.97 0.19 0.06
N LYS A 34 -3.02 0.96 -1.03
CA LYS A 34 -4.08 1.91 -1.33
C LYS A 34 -5.44 1.24 -1.58
N ALA A 35 -5.49 0.21 -2.43
CA ALA A 35 -6.77 -0.40 -2.79
C ALA A 35 -7.38 -1.19 -1.61
N GLY A 36 -6.53 -1.88 -0.83
CA GLY A 36 -6.91 -2.55 0.41
C GLY A 36 -7.46 -1.57 1.44
N LEU A 37 -6.82 -0.40 1.59
CA LEU A 37 -7.32 0.67 2.47
C LEU A 37 -8.66 1.21 1.99
N LEU A 38 -8.81 1.50 0.69
CA LEU A 38 -10.07 2.03 0.14
C LEU A 38 -11.23 1.08 0.39
N ARG A 39 -11.03 -0.22 0.11
CA ARG A 39 -12.06 -1.25 0.35
C ARG A 39 -12.41 -1.39 1.82
N ARG A 40 -11.41 -1.34 2.70
CA ARG A 40 -11.65 -1.42 4.15
C ARG A 40 -12.43 -0.20 4.63
N ALA A 41 -11.99 0.99 4.22
CA ALA A 41 -12.61 2.24 4.62
C ALA A 41 -14.00 2.45 4.03
N SER A 42 -14.28 1.93 2.82
CA SER A 42 -15.62 2.01 2.23
C SER A 42 -16.64 1.21 3.03
N PHE A 43 -16.22 0.02 3.51
CA PHE A 43 -17.02 -0.80 4.41
C PHE A 43 -17.21 -0.12 5.77
N ASP A 44 -16.12 0.23 6.47
CA ASP A 44 -16.18 0.78 7.82
C ASP A 44 -16.91 2.15 7.89
N LEU A 45 -16.81 2.96 6.84
CA LEU A 45 -17.44 4.29 6.78
C LEU A 45 -18.80 4.29 6.08
N GLU A 46 -19.26 3.15 5.55
CA GLU A 46 -20.48 3.07 4.71
C GLU A 46 -20.46 4.11 3.58
N CYS A 47 -19.33 4.20 2.88
CA CYS A 47 -19.06 5.25 1.90
C CYS A 47 -18.46 4.64 0.63
N GLU A 48 -18.93 5.03 -0.55
CA GLU A 48 -18.35 4.55 -1.81
C GLU A 48 -16.86 4.89 -1.90
N GLU A 49 -16.04 3.95 -2.39
CA GLU A 49 -14.59 4.15 -2.52
C GLU A 49 -14.23 5.42 -3.30
N ALA A 50 -15.02 5.75 -4.33
CA ALA A 50 -14.83 6.94 -5.16
C ALA A 50 -15.03 8.28 -4.41
N LYS A 51 -15.72 8.25 -3.26
CA LYS A 51 -15.96 9.42 -2.39
C LYS A 51 -14.95 9.52 -1.25
N LEU A 52 -14.02 8.57 -1.15
CA LEU A 52 -12.98 8.56 -0.13
C LEU A 52 -11.71 9.28 -0.61
N THR A 53 -11.21 10.16 0.24
CA THR A 53 -9.92 10.83 0.09
C THR A 53 -8.95 10.28 1.12
N LEU A 54 -7.80 9.79 0.67
CA LEU A 54 -6.72 9.29 1.53
C LEU A 54 -5.68 10.40 1.76
N SER A 55 -5.13 10.46 2.96
CA SER A 55 -4.10 11.41 3.37
C SER A 55 -3.10 10.68 4.25
N PRO A 56 -2.00 10.15 3.68
CA PRO A 56 -0.94 9.51 4.45
C PRO A 56 -0.46 10.41 5.59
N LEU A 57 -0.27 9.84 6.77
CA LEU A 57 0.08 10.54 8.00
C LEU A 57 1.53 10.21 8.40
N GLY A 58 2.33 11.25 8.60
CA GLY A 58 3.74 11.14 8.96
C GLY A 58 4.61 12.10 8.15
N PRO A 59 5.94 12.02 8.30
CA PRO A 59 6.85 12.86 7.54
C PRO A 59 6.64 12.61 6.03
N PRO A 60 6.70 13.65 5.19
CA PRO A 60 6.47 13.52 3.76
C PRO A 60 7.30 12.36 3.17
N ARG A 61 6.65 11.49 2.40
CA ARG A 61 7.26 10.39 1.62
C ARG A 61 7.83 9.20 2.43
N THR A 62 7.67 9.13 3.75
CA THR A 62 8.34 8.09 4.56
C THR A 62 7.43 7.17 5.36
N SER A 63 6.18 7.55 5.60
CA SER A 63 5.26 6.71 6.38
C SER A 63 3.86 6.70 5.77
N TYR A 64 3.61 5.69 4.95
CA TYR A 64 2.27 5.30 4.50
C TYR A 64 1.67 4.22 5.41
N GLN A 65 2.25 3.98 6.59
CA GLN A 65 1.74 2.99 7.56
C GLN A 65 0.54 3.52 8.34
N SER A 66 0.38 4.84 8.43
CA SER A 66 -0.81 5.48 8.98
C SER A 66 -1.41 6.38 7.92
N THR A 67 -2.73 6.31 7.73
CA THR A 67 -3.42 7.10 6.70
C THR A 67 -4.75 7.59 7.24
N GLY A 68 -4.95 8.90 7.15
CA GLY A 68 -6.24 9.53 7.36
C GLY A 68 -7.14 9.32 6.14
N VAL A 69 -8.40 9.00 6.37
CA VAL A 69 -9.41 8.80 5.34
C VAL A 69 -10.58 9.73 5.61
N ARG A 70 -11.06 10.41 4.57
CA ARG A 70 -12.16 11.38 4.65
C ARG A 70 -13.16 11.13 3.53
N GLY A 71 -14.45 11.14 3.84
CA GLY A 71 -15.50 10.96 2.85
C GLY A 71 -16.85 10.75 3.51
N CYS A 72 -17.94 11.06 2.80
CA CYS A 72 -19.32 10.89 3.29
C CYS A 72 -19.53 11.43 4.72
N GLU A 73 -19.06 12.66 4.96
CA GLU A 73 -19.17 13.34 6.26
C GLU A 73 -18.50 12.63 7.46
N LYS A 74 -17.63 11.66 7.18
CA LYS A 74 -16.86 10.93 8.18
C LYS A 74 -15.37 11.10 7.96
N ASN A 75 -14.61 11.02 9.05
CA ASN A 75 -13.16 10.98 9.05
C ASN A 75 -12.71 9.74 9.85
N ALA A 76 -11.66 9.07 9.40
CA ALA A 76 -11.06 7.97 10.12
C ALA A 76 -9.54 7.95 9.97
N VAL A 77 -8.86 7.29 10.89
CA VAL A 77 -7.43 7.00 10.83
C VAL A 77 -7.26 5.49 10.81
N TYR A 78 -6.42 5.02 9.88
CA TYR A 78 -6.07 3.61 9.77
C TYR A 78 -4.58 3.43 9.95
N ILE A 79 -4.20 2.33 10.60
CA ILE A 79 -2.83 1.89 10.75
C ILE A 79 -2.70 0.53 10.06
N TYR A 80 -1.65 0.34 9.27
CA TYR A 80 -1.35 -0.95 8.68
C TYR A 80 -0.66 -1.84 9.73
N SER A 81 -1.33 -2.92 10.13
CA SER A 81 -0.79 -3.92 11.04
C SER A 81 0.00 -4.97 10.26
N PHE A 82 1.30 -5.03 10.50
CA PHE A 82 2.20 -6.04 9.96
C PHE A 82 1.86 -7.45 10.43
N HIS A 83 1.44 -7.58 11.68
CA HIS A 83 1.07 -8.88 12.26
C HIS A 83 -0.21 -9.44 11.64
N ALA A 84 -1.20 -8.58 11.39
CA ALA A 84 -2.45 -8.98 10.75
C ALA A 84 -2.38 -8.94 9.21
N ASN A 85 -1.30 -8.39 8.65
CA ASN A 85 -1.16 -8.09 7.23
C ASN A 85 -2.36 -7.32 6.66
N ALA A 86 -2.89 -6.36 7.44
CA ALA A 86 -4.17 -5.71 7.18
C ALA A 86 -4.25 -4.29 7.72
N TRP A 87 -5.14 -3.48 7.13
CA TRP A 87 -5.52 -2.18 7.68
C TRP A 87 -6.43 -2.34 8.88
N VAL A 88 -6.08 -1.67 9.97
CA VAL A 88 -6.83 -1.63 11.22
C VAL A 88 -7.32 -0.21 11.42
N LEU A 89 -8.61 -0.09 11.74
CA LEU A 89 -9.21 1.19 12.13
C LEU A 89 -8.68 1.57 13.52
N ASP A 90 -8.01 2.71 13.60
CA ASP A 90 -7.49 3.26 14.86
C ASP A 90 -8.52 4.22 15.51
N GLY A 91 -9.27 4.96 14.70
CA GLY A 91 -10.37 5.80 15.17
C GLY A 91 -11.22 6.36 14.04
N ALA A 92 -12.50 6.61 14.32
CA ALA A 92 -13.46 7.20 13.38
C ALA A 92 -14.35 8.24 14.08
N HIS A 93 -14.57 9.38 13.42
CA HIS A 93 -15.38 10.47 13.93
C HIS A 93 -16.21 11.13 12.80
N PRO A 94 -17.40 11.66 13.11
CA PRO A 94 -18.11 12.52 12.16
C PRO A 94 -17.30 13.79 11.86
N LYS A 95 -17.49 14.37 10.68
CA LYS A 95 -17.02 15.73 10.39
C LYS A 95 -17.77 16.70 11.31
N LYS A 96 -17.01 17.54 12.01
CA LYS A 96 -17.55 18.71 12.70
C LYS A 96 -17.93 19.78 11.69
#